data_AF-A0A847W053-F1
#
_entry.id   AF-A0A847W053-F1
#
_cell.length_a   1.000
_cell.length_b   1.000
_cell.length_c   1.000
_cell.angle_alpha   90.00
_cell.angle_beta   90.00
_cell.angle_gamma   90.00
#
_symmetry.space_group_name_H-M   'P 1'
#
loop_
_entity.id
_entity.type
_entity.pdbx_description
1 polymer ?
#
loop_
_entity_poly.entity_id
_entity_poly.type
_entity_poly.pdbx_seq_one_letter_code
_entity_poly.pdbx_strand_id
1 'polypeptide(L)' 'LFYPLADDPKFENWKKFGIMGVEMEGAGLYTAAMRFNKRALMICTVSDTKTGERDMTPEERETSLNDMIELALDTMWEFV' A
#
# COMPACT_ATOMS: atom_id res chain seq x y z
N LEU A 1 -9.65 -13.33 -7.53
CA LEU A 1 -8.96 -12.09 -7.11
C LEU A 1 -7.47 -12.19 -7.45
N PHE A 2 -6.78 -11.06 -7.62
CA PHE A 2 -5.32 -11.01 -7.87
C PHE A 2 -4.46 -11.43 -6.66
N TYR A 3 -5.03 -11.45 -5.45
CA TYR A 3 -4.39 -11.90 -4.21
C TYR A 3 -5.28 -12.90 -3.46
N PRO A 4 -4.69 -13.76 -2.61
CA PRO A 4 -5.45 -14.67 -1.75
C PRO A 4 -6.31 -13.87 -0.76
N LEU A 5 -7.59 -14.26 -0.65
CA LEU A 5 -8.47 -13.73 0.39
C LEU A 5 -8.00 -14.22 1.77
N ALA A 6 -8.50 -13.58 2.82
CA ALA A 6 -8.12 -13.86 4.20
C ALA A 6 -8.25 -15.35 4.61
N ASP A 7 -9.20 -16.06 4.02
CA ASP A 7 -9.52 -17.47 4.23
C ASP A 7 -8.76 -18.42 3.28
N ASP A 8 -8.07 -17.91 2.26
CA ASP A 8 -7.25 -18.71 1.37
C ASP A 8 -5.98 -19.20 2.12
N PRO A 9 -5.73 -20.52 2.20
CA PRO A 9 -4.54 -21.08 2.85
C PRO A 9 -3.21 -20.50 2.32
N LYS A 10 -3.18 -19.99 1.09
CA LYS A 10 -2.00 -19.34 0.51
C LYS A 10 -1.61 -18.04 1.22
N PHE A 11 -2.52 -17.39 1.93
CA PHE A 11 -2.22 -16.19 2.72
C PHE A 11 -1.14 -16.47 3.79
N GLU A 12 -1.09 -17.68 4.34
CA GLU A 12 -0.05 -18.06 5.31
C GLU A 12 1.34 -18.15 4.67
N ASN A 13 1.44 -18.45 3.37
CA ASN A 13 2.73 -18.36 2.66
C ASN A 13 3.18 -16.91 2.53
N TRP A 14 2.26 -15.98 2.29
CA TRP A 14 2.58 -14.54 2.14
C TRP A 14 3.14 -13.97 3.44
N LYS A 15 2.55 -14.34 4.59
CA LYS A 15 3.12 -14.01 5.90
C LYS A 15 4.53 -14.58 6.10
N LYS A 16 4.75 -15.85 5.74
CA LYS A 16 6.07 -16.49 5.84
C LYS A 16 7.13 -15.80 4.99
N PHE A 17 6.73 -15.19 3.87
CA PHE A 17 7.62 -14.40 3.02
C PHE A 17 7.79 -12.94 3.49
N GLY A 18 7.19 -12.54 4.61
CA GLY A 18 7.32 -11.19 5.16
C GLY A 18 6.48 -10.13 4.44
N ILE A 19 5.46 -10.53 3.69
CA ILE A 19 4.55 -9.57 3.06
C ILE A 19 3.72 -8.89 4.15
N MET A 20 3.80 -7.55 4.20
CA MET A 20 3.20 -6.75 5.27
C MET A 20 1.78 -6.27 4.95
N GLY A 21 1.43 -6.16 3.67
CA GLY A 21 0.14 -5.63 3.23
C GLY A 21 -0.14 -5.98 1.78
N VAL A 22 -1.35 -5.66 1.34
CA VAL A 22 -1.84 -5.90 -0.03
C VAL A 22 -2.38 -4.60 -0.60
N GLU A 23 -1.96 -4.28 -1.81
CA GLU A 23 -2.40 -3.14 -2.62
C GLU A 23 -2.45 -3.58 -4.10
N MET A 24 -2.84 -2.73 -5.06
CA MET A 24 -3.12 -3.15 -6.44
C MET A 24 -2.37 -2.37 -7.53
N GLU A 25 -1.44 -1.47 -7.17
CA GLU A 25 -0.86 -0.47 -8.09
C GLU A 25 0.68 -0.48 -8.11
N GLY A 26 1.36 -0.91 -7.05
CA GLY A 26 2.79 -0.71 -6.80
C GLY A 26 3.67 -1.44 -7.80
N ALA A 27 3.29 -2.67 -8.15
CA ALA A 27 3.97 -3.43 -9.20
C ALA A 27 3.93 -2.69 -10.55
N GLY A 28 2.80 -2.07 -10.89
CA GLY A 28 2.63 -1.28 -12.11
C GLY A 28 3.45 0.01 -12.07
N LEU A 29 3.37 0.74 -10.95
CA LEU A 29 4.11 1.98 -10.72
C LEU A 29 5.63 1.78 -10.88
N TYR A 30 6.20 0.79 -10.19
CA TYR A 30 7.63 0.52 -10.24
C TYR A 30 8.08 0.01 -11.61
N THR A 31 7.26 -0.81 -12.27
CA THR A 31 7.55 -1.26 -13.64
C THR A 31 7.58 -0.08 -14.62
N ALA A 32 6.61 0.83 -14.53
CA ALA A 32 6.57 2.03 -15.36
C ALA A 32 7.75 2.96 -15.08
N ALA A 33 8.08 3.20 -13.82
CA ALA A 33 9.21 4.04 -13.43
C ALA A 33 10.54 3.48 -13.96
N MET A 34 10.76 2.17 -13.81
CA MET A 34 11.92 1.48 -14.36
C MET A 34 11.98 1.60 -15.90
N ARG A 35 10.84 1.39 -16.59
CA ARG A 35 10.77 1.50 -18.06
C ARG A 35 11.16 2.88 -18.59
N PHE A 36 10.81 3.95 -17.88
CA PHE A 36 11.07 5.33 -18.30
C PHE A 36 12.27 5.99 -17.60
N ASN A 37 13.09 5.19 -16.89
CA ASN A 37 14.22 5.66 -16.10
C ASN A 37 13.86 6.83 -15.16
N LYS A 38 12.76 6.65 -14.42
CA LYS A 38 12.24 7.59 -13.42
C LYS A 38 12.34 6.99 -12.03
N ARG A 39 12.21 7.85 -11.03
CA ARG A 39 12.16 7.46 -9.61
C ARG A 39 10.69 7.35 -9.20
N ALA A 40 10.37 6.33 -8.41
CA ALA A 40 9.05 6.15 -7.84
C ALA A 40 9.15 5.60 -6.42
N LEU A 41 8.19 5.98 -5.59
CA LEU A 41 8.00 5.48 -4.24
C LEU A 41 6.50 5.25 -4.05
N MET A 42 6.16 4.23 -3.27
CA MET A 42 4.79 3.96 -2.86
C MET A 42 4.76 3.99 -1.34
N ILE A 43 3.82 4.75 -0.79
CA ILE A 43 3.56 4.84 0.63
C ILE A 43 2.10 4.44 0.80
N CYS A 44 1.84 3.46 1.66
CA CYS A 44 0.50 2.93 1.89
C CYS A 44 0.14 3.05 3.37
N THR A 45 -1.06 3.55 3.65
CA THR A 45 -1.67 3.41 4.98
C THR A 45 -2.49 2.13 5.02
N VAL A 46 -2.37 1.38 6.12
CA VAL A 46 -3.19 0.18 6.34
C VAL A 46 -4.62 0.63 6.64
N SER A 47 -5.52 0.53 5.65
CA SER A 47 -6.93 0.89 5.79
C SER A 47 -7.82 -0.24 6.27
N ASP A 48 -7.38 -1.48 6.08
CA ASP A 48 -8.16 -2.68 6.34
C ASP A 48 -7.28 -3.75 6.97
N THR A 49 -7.88 -4.59 7.80
CA THR A 49 -7.21 -5.68 8.50
C THR A 49 -7.88 -7.01 8.20
N LYS A 50 -7.15 -8.11 8.40
CA LYS A 50 -7.71 -9.46 8.19
C LYS A 50 -8.99 -9.72 9.01
N THR A 51 -9.08 -9.14 10.21
CA THR A 51 -10.18 -9.38 11.15
C THR A 51 -11.37 -8.44 10.93
N GLY A 52 -11.19 -7.35 10.18
CA GLY A 52 -12.20 -6.32 9.99
C GLY A 52 -12.40 -5.39 11.19
N GLU A 53 -11.66 -5.59 12.28
CA GLU A 53 -11.89 -4.87 13.55
C GLU A 53 -11.54 -3.38 13.50
N ARG A 54 -10.74 -2.96 12.52
CA ARG A 54 -10.29 -1.57 12.33
C ARG A 54 -10.36 -1.15 10.87
N ASP A 55 -11.30 -1.70 10.12
CA ASP A 55 -11.48 -1.31 8.73
C ASP A 55 -12.06 0.10 8.68
N MET A 56 -11.40 0.96 7.91
CA MET A 56 -11.80 2.35 7.76
C MET A 56 -13.05 2.46 6.91
N THR A 57 -13.96 3.34 7.32
CA THR A 57 -15.08 3.80 6.50
C THR A 57 -14.57 4.62 5.29
N PRO A 58 -15.38 4.78 4.23
CA PRO A 58 -15.01 5.63 3.09
C PRO A 58 -14.64 7.07 3.51
N GLU A 59 -15.40 7.67 4.43
CA GLU A 59 -15.16 9.02 4.96
C GLU A 59 -13.81 9.12 5.68
N GLU A 60 -13.48 8.13 6.52
CA GLU A 60 -12.20 8.10 7.23
C GLU A 60 -11.04 7.96 6.24
N ARG A 61 -11.16 7.13 5.20
CA ARG A 61 -10.12 6.97 4.17
C ARG A 61 -9.87 8.27 3.42
N GLU A 62 -10.92 9.05 3.18
CA GLU A 62 -10.82 10.34 2.52
C GLU A 62 -10.16 11.41 3.41
N THR A 63 -10.45 11.40 4.72
CA THR A 63 -10.17 12.56 5.59
C THR A 63 -9.05 12.38 6.61
N SER A 64 -8.58 11.15 6.87
CA SER A 64 -7.69 10.86 8.01
C SER A 64 -6.26 10.43 7.66
N LEU A 65 -5.92 10.26 6.37
CA LEU A 65 -4.61 9.75 5.93
C LEU A 65 -3.51 10.83 5.87
N ASN A 66 -3.58 11.85 6.73
CA ASN A 66 -2.75 13.05 6.64
C ASN A 66 -1.26 12.75 6.85
N ASP A 67 -0.89 11.90 7.82
CA ASP A 67 0.51 11.55 8.09
C ASP A 67 1.21 10.95 6.86
N MET A 68 0.51 10.13 6.08
CA MET A 68 1.01 9.54 4.84
C MET A 68 1.25 10.63 3.78
N ILE A 69 0.33 11.58 3.66
CA ILE A 69 0.42 12.69 2.70
C ILE A 69 1.57 13.62 3.07
N GLU A 70 1.68 14.01 4.35
CA GLU A 70 2.78 14.83 4.86
C GLU A 70 4.12 14.14 4.62
N LEU A 71 4.26 12.86 4.96
CA LEU A 71 5.48 12.08 4.69
C LEU A 71 5.82 12.05 3.19
N ALA A 72 4.82 11.90 2.32
CA ALA A 72 5.02 11.89 0.88
C ALA A 72 5.51 13.25 0.37
N LEU A 73 4.94 14.35 0.85
CA LEU A 73 5.33 15.71 0.50
C LEU A 73 6.75 16.03 1.00
N ASP A 74 7.06 15.69 2.25
CA ASP A 74 8.40 15.87 2.82
C ASP A 74 9.45 15.05 2.06
N THR A 75 9.14 13.79 1.73
CA THR A 75 10.02 12.94 0.93
C THR A 75 10.23 13.52 -0.47
N MET A 76 9.20 14.09 -1.09
CA MET A 76 9.33 14.74 -2.40
C MET A 76 10.21 15.99 -2.32
N TRP A 77 10.06 16.81 -1.27
CA TRP A 77 10.76 18.09 -1.12
C TRP A 77 12.29 17.95 -1.20
N GLU A 78 12.83 16.86 -0.66
CA GLU A 78 14.27 16.52 -0.73
C GLU A 78 14.80 16.26 -2.16
N PHE A 79 13.92 16.18 -3.16
CA PHE A 79 14.26 15.91 -4.55
C PHE A 79 13.88 17.05 -5.51
N VAL A 80 13.47 18.20 -4.98
CA VAL A 80 13.22 19.43 -5.74
C VAL A 80 14.47 20.31 -5.79
#